data_AF-A0A1Q3V8H3-F1
#
_entry.id   AF-A0A1Q3V8H3-F1
#
_cell.length_a   1.000
_cell.length_b   1.000
_cell.length_c   1.000
_cell.angle_alpha   90.00
_cell.angle_beta   90.00
_cell.angle_gamma   90.00
#
_symmetry.space_group_name_H-M   'P 1'
#
loop_
_entity.id
_entity.type
_entity.pdbx_description
1 polymer ?
#
loop_
_entity_poly.entity_id
_entity_poly.type
_entity_poly.pdbx_seq_one_letter_code
_entity_poly.pdbx_strand_id
1 'polypeptide(L)'
;MTADLELRIDFGATGNSLGYLGGGWSPAEPEFTWALGEESHILLQRGAEARGDCLLTLDVIPFVHPPEVPVQHLTVCVGDTVVGTSALRRPSLIGFHLREELVPAGEKVVITIRHPDAVRPNAIGASQDARQLSFAVREARLFRTDPPRITPAEDALRGLTLGPEGRPRFGQPHEADDADWVQDTTGLTLQQLAMQFESLGENCEFGLVQRRCDSEPLGLLRFSSTFLRNLIRGLDGDFEGLGAAEEIEPRLEGGGAKKEYMIHEKRYGLVYHTFVYEGDRSVWLVREQETARLKFLRRKFMEELEVAEKIFVYKRNLPVAEDEILPLFLALRRHGDNTLLWVVPEEPGRPAGTVEIAMPGILKGYIDRFAPDDNAHDFSFACWLRICANAYRLSRVMKSPA
;
A
#
# COMPACT_ATOMS: atom_id res chain seq x y z
N MET A 1 -6.94 -1.14 16.29
CA MET A 1 -7.70 -2.15 15.52
C MET A 1 -6.71 -3.09 14.83
N THR A 2 -6.48 -4.27 15.39
CA THR A 2 -5.74 -5.35 14.70
C THR A 2 -6.61 -5.91 13.57
N ALA A 3 -5.99 -6.27 12.44
CA ALA A 3 -6.69 -6.84 11.29
C ALA A 3 -6.56 -8.37 11.31
N ASP A 4 -7.59 -9.05 11.79
CA ASP A 4 -7.60 -10.52 11.91
C ASP A 4 -8.16 -11.16 10.64
N LEU A 5 -7.44 -12.13 10.09
CA LEU A 5 -7.92 -12.90 8.95
C LEU A 5 -9.06 -13.85 9.40
N GLU A 6 -10.28 -13.57 8.94
CA GLU A 6 -11.47 -14.39 9.22
C GLU A 6 -11.59 -15.54 8.22
N LEU A 7 -11.33 -15.27 6.94
CA LEU A 7 -11.46 -16.25 5.87
C LEU A 7 -10.41 -16.03 4.78
N ARG A 8 -9.87 -17.13 4.26
CA ARG A 8 -9.02 -17.16 3.07
C ARG A 8 -9.60 -18.14 2.05
N ILE A 9 -9.79 -17.66 0.84
CA ILE A 9 -10.26 -18.43 -0.31
C ILE A 9 -9.15 -18.48 -1.34
N ASP A 10 -8.57 -19.66 -1.56
CA ASP A 10 -7.57 -19.95 -2.57
C ASP A 10 -8.26 -20.49 -3.83
N PHE A 11 -8.07 -19.78 -4.95
CA PHE A 11 -8.68 -20.08 -6.24
C PHE A 11 -7.83 -20.98 -7.14
N GLY A 12 -6.67 -21.44 -6.68
CA GLY A 12 -5.90 -22.48 -7.36
C GLY A 12 -6.59 -23.84 -7.33
N ALA A 13 -6.19 -24.74 -8.23
CA ALA A 13 -6.78 -26.08 -8.37
C ALA A 13 -6.65 -26.95 -7.10
N THR A 14 -5.65 -26.67 -6.25
CA THR A 14 -5.47 -27.31 -4.94
C THR A 14 -6.04 -26.49 -3.78
N GLY A 15 -6.69 -25.37 -4.08
CA GLY A 15 -7.27 -24.45 -3.11
C GLY A 15 -8.63 -24.91 -2.59
N ASN A 16 -9.33 -24.01 -1.90
CA ASN A 16 -10.62 -24.28 -1.26
C ASN A 16 -11.80 -23.52 -1.91
N SER A 17 -11.58 -22.80 -3.02
CA SER A 17 -12.58 -21.92 -3.64
C SER A 17 -13.89 -22.60 -3.98
N LEU A 18 -13.89 -23.88 -4.37
CA LEU A 18 -15.09 -24.61 -4.81
C LEU A 18 -16.26 -24.55 -3.82
N GLY A 19 -15.99 -24.48 -2.51
CA GLY A 19 -17.03 -24.35 -1.48
C GLY A 19 -17.69 -22.98 -1.41
N TYR A 20 -17.13 -21.98 -2.09
CA TYR A 20 -17.52 -20.57 -2.05
C TYR A 20 -17.95 -20.04 -3.42
N LEU A 21 -17.76 -20.78 -4.52
CA LEU A 21 -18.12 -20.29 -5.85
C LEU A 21 -19.62 -20.42 -6.12
N GLY A 22 -20.22 -19.35 -6.64
CA GLY A 22 -21.50 -19.37 -7.33
C GLY A 22 -21.32 -19.50 -8.85
N GLY A 23 -22.15 -18.80 -9.62
CA GLY A 23 -22.01 -18.72 -11.09
C GLY A 23 -20.85 -17.83 -11.54
N GLY A 24 -20.47 -17.98 -12.82
CA GLY A 24 -19.52 -17.09 -13.50
C GLY A 24 -18.04 -17.45 -13.34
N TRP A 25 -17.69 -18.71 -13.09
CA TRP A 25 -16.30 -19.15 -12.91
C TRP A 25 -15.94 -20.29 -13.86
N SER A 26 -14.68 -20.33 -14.30
CA SER A 26 -14.12 -21.48 -15.00
C SER A 26 -13.80 -22.62 -14.03
N PRO A 27 -13.45 -23.82 -14.52
CA PRO A 27 -12.67 -24.76 -13.74
C PRO A 27 -11.37 -24.09 -13.25
N ALA A 28 -10.94 -24.46 -12.04
CA ALA A 28 -9.71 -23.93 -11.45
C ALA A 28 -8.47 -24.41 -12.23
N GLU A 29 -7.54 -23.48 -12.45
CA GLU A 29 -6.20 -23.73 -12.97
C GLU A 29 -5.21 -23.79 -11.79
N PRO A 30 -3.95 -24.23 -11.96
CA PRO A 30 -3.05 -24.51 -10.83
C PRO A 30 -2.94 -23.40 -9.79
N GLU A 31 -2.94 -22.13 -10.21
CA GLU A 31 -2.73 -20.97 -9.32
C GLU A 31 -3.93 -20.03 -9.18
N PHE A 32 -4.96 -20.18 -10.02
CA PHE A 32 -6.07 -19.22 -10.10
C PHE A 32 -7.31 -19.84 -10.75
N THR A 33 -8.44 -19.14 -10.67
CA THR A 33 -9.65 -19.43 -11.44
C THR A 33 -10.06 -18.21 -12.25
N TRP A 34 -10.48 -18.40 -13.50
CA TRP A 34 -11.00 -17.30 -14.32
C TRP A 34 -12.45 -16.98 -13.96
N ALA A 35 -12.72 -15.70 -13.76
CA ALA A 35 -14.05 -15.13 -13.88
C ALA A 35 -14.47 -15.12 -15.36
N LEU A 36 -15.72 -15.51 -15.61
CA LEU A 36 -16.28 -15.72 -16.95
C LEU A 36 -17.52 -14.86 -17.17
N GLY A 37 -17.70 -14.37 -18.40
CA GLY A 37 -18.87 -13.56 -18.76
C GLY A 37 -18.82 -12.19 -18.09
N GLU A 38 -19.96 -11.59 -17.77
CA GLU A 38 -20.02 -10.21 -17.23
C GLU A 38 -20.15 -10.15 -15.70
N GLU A 39 -20.38 -11.29 -15.05
CA GLU A 39 -20.49 -11.37 -13.59
C GLU A 39 -20.03 -12.72 -13.03
N SER A 40 -19.53 -12.69 -11.81
CA SER A 40 -19.17 -13.88 -11.03
C SER A 40 -19.61 -13.70 -9.58
N HIS A 41 -19.92 -14.81 -8.90
CA HIS A 41 -20.46 -14.75 -7.54
C HIS A 41 -19.58 -15.52 -6.54
N ILE A 42 -19.33 -14.91 -5.39
CA ILE A 42 -18.71 -15.54 -4.22
C ILE A 42 -19.76 -15.63 -3.12
N LEU A 43 -19.96 -16.83 -2.59
CA LEU A 43 -20.80 -17.11 -1.43
C LEU A 43 -19.95 -16.96 -0.17
N LEU A 44 -20.21 -15.93 0.61
CA LEU A 44 -19.55 -15.70 1.90
C LEU A 44 -20.51 -16.04 3.04
N GLN A 45 -19.97 -16.62 4.10
CA GLN A 45 -20.68 -16.78 5.36
C GLN A 45 -19.71 -16.46 6.49
N ARG A 46 -19.98 -15.36 7.19
CA ARG A 46 -19.19 -14.96 8.35
C ARG A 46 -19.48 -15.89 9.53
N GLY A 47 -18.54 -15.99 10.46
CA GLY A 47 -18.76 -16.72 11.70
C GLY A 47 -19.99 -16.21 12.47
N ALA A 48 -20.72 -17.07 13.18
CA ALA A 48 -21.92 -16.66 13.94
C ALA A 48 -21.62 -15.62 15.03
N GLU A 49 -20.39 -15.60 15.52
CA GLU A 49 -19.90 -14.65 16.53
C GLU A 49 -19.19 -13.44 15.91
N ALA A 50 -19.13 -13.33 14.58
CA ALA A 50 -18.56 -12.17 13.91
C ALA A 50 -19.36 -10.90 14.26
N ARG A 51 -18.66 -9.77 14.38
CA ARG A 51 -19.22 -8.45 14.72
C ARG A 51 -18.45 -7.39 13.95
N GLY A 52 -19.11 -6.25 13.72
CA GLY A 52 -18.52 -5.11 13.04
C GLY A 52 -18.29 -5.35 11.55
N ASP A 53 -17.78 -4.30 10.92
CA ASP A 53 -17.42 -4.29 9.51
C ASP A 53 -16.30 -5.29 9.19
N CYS A 54 -16.11 -5.57 7.92
CA CYS A 54 -14.99 -6.36 7.45
C CYS A 54 -14.40 -5.78 6.16
N LEU A 55 -13.15 -6.16 5.89
CA LEU A 55 -12.47 -5.78 4.66
C LEU A 55 -12.28 -7.03 3.81
N LEU A 56 -12.80 -7.00 2.58
CA LEU A 56 -12.57 -8.02 1.56
C LEU A 56 -11.41 -7.58 0.67
N THR A 57 -10.38 -8.41 0.53
CA THR A 57 -9.33 -8.22 -0.47
C THR A 57 -9.40 -9.27 -1.57
N LEU A 58 -9.03 -8.88 -2.80
CA LEU A 58 -8.98 -9.73 -3.98
C LEU A 58 -7.63 -9.60 -4.67
N ASP A 59 -6.90 -10.71 -4.84
CA ASP A 59 -5.73 -10.80 -5.72
C ASP A 59 -6.21 -11.18 -7.14
N VAL A 60 -6.20 -10.18 -8.03
CA VAL A 60 -6.74 -10.31 -9.39
C VAL A 60 -5.74 -9.95 -10.47
N ILE A 61 -5.84 -10.65 -11.60
CA ILE A 61 -5.10 -10.38 -12.84
C ILE A 61 -6.12 -10.10 -13.95
N PRO A 62 -6.22 -8.86 -14.45
CA PRO A 62 -7.13 -8.56 -15.55
C PRO A 62 -6.60 -9.16 -16.86
N PHE A 63 -7.49 -9.74 -17.65
CA PHE A 63 -7.22 -10.03 -19.06
C PHE A 63 -7.22 -8.72 -19.84
N VAL A 64 -6.04 -8.27 -20.25
CA VAL A 64 -5.85 -7.08 -21.08
C VAL A 64 -5.11 -7.45 -22.36
N HIS A 65 -5.52 -6.84 -23.46
CA HIS A 65 -4.88 -6.96 -24.77
C HIS A 65 -5.03 -5.63 -25.52
N PRO A 66 -4.10 -4.67 -25.34
CA PRO A 66 -4.17 -3.40 -26.04
C PRO A 66 -3.93 -3.57 -27.56
N PRO A 67 -4.65 -2.83 -28.42
CA PRO A 67 -5.60 -1.78 -28.08
C PRO A 67 -7.04 -2.25 -27.81
N GLU A 68 -7.38 -3.51 -28.09
CA GLU A 68 -8.77 -4.01 -28.08
C GLU A 68 -9.40 -3.97 -26.68
N VAL A 69 -8.66 -4.42 -25.67
CA VAL A 69 -9.09 -4.42 -24.26
C VAL A 69 -7.95 -3.88 -23.38
N PRO A 70 -7.79 -2.55 -23.28
CA PRO A 70 -6.67 -1.94 -22.56
C PRO A 70 -6.86 -1.91 -21.04
N VAL A 71 -8.09 -2.16 -20.56
CA VAL A 71 -8.49 -2.10 -19.15
C VAL A 71 -9.68 -3.04 -18.93
N GLN A 72 -9.78 -3.58 -17.72
CA GLN A 72 -10.97 -4.29 -17.22
C GLN A 72 -11.55 -3.52 -16.02
N HIS A 73 -12.85 -3.32 -15.99
CA HIS A 73 -13.57 -2.77 -14.84
C HIS A 73 -14.08 -3.88 -13.94
N LEU A 74 -13.95 -3.69 -12.64
CA LEU A 74 -14.45 -4.60 -11.61
C LEU A 74 -15.33 -3.81 -10.65
N THR A 75 -16.54 -4.26 -10.41
CA THR A 75 -17.44 -3.68 -9.40
C THR A 75 -17.87 -4.77 -8.43
N VAL A 76 -17.66 -4.54 -7.12
CA VAL A 76 -18.11 -5.44 -6.06
C VAL A 76 -19.45 -4.97 -5.53
N CYS A 77 -20.43 -5.86 -5.50
CA CYS A 77 -21.77 -5.63 -5.00
C CYS A 77 -22.15 -6.63 -3.90
N VAL A 78 -22.91 -6.18 -2.90
CA VAL A 78 -23.63 -7.05 -1.96
C VAL A 78 -25.11 -6.80 -2.09
N GLY A 79 -25.86 -7.79 -2.59
CA GLY A 79 -27.21 -7.56 -3.10
C GLY A 79 -27.19 -6.47 -4.18
N ASP A 80 -28.02 -5.44 -4.02
CA ASP A 80 -28.10 -4.29 -4.94
C ASP A 80 -27.14 -3.15 -4.57
N THR A 81 -26.39 -3.27 -3.47
CA THR A 81 -25.49 -2.21 -3.00
C THR A 81 -24.11 -2.36 -3.64
N VAL A 82 -23.67 -1.34 -4.37
CA VAL A 82 -22.29 -1.23 -4.85
C VAL A 82 -21.38 -0.88 -3.67
N VAL A 83 -20.38 -1.71 -3.46
CA VAL A 83 -19.35 -1.53 -2.41
C VAL A 83 -18.19 -0.70 -2.94
N GLY A 84 -17.77 -0.97 -4.17
CA GLY A 84 -16.66 -0.27 -4.80
C GLY A 84 -16.42 -0.71 -6.23
N THR A 85 -15.66 0.10 -6.96
CA THR A 85 -15.33 -0.10 -8.37
C THR A 85 -13.85 0.18 -8.60
N SER A 86 -13.23 -0.63 -9.46
CA SER A 86 -11.83 -0.54 -9.84
C SER A 86 -11.68 -0.62 -11.35
N ALA A 87 -10.72 0.10 -11.91
CA ALA A 87 -10.34 0.00 -13.33
C ALA A 87 -8.89 -0.49 -13.43
N LEU A 88 -8.70 -1.74 -13.86
CA LEU A 88 -7.44 -2.46 -13.70
C LEU A 88 -6.80 -2.79 -15.04
N ARG A 89 -5.48 -2.55 -15.11
CA ARG A 89 -4.66 -2.79 -16.31
C ARG A 89 -3.51 -3.77 -16.09
N ARG A 90 -3.33 -4.18 -14.84
CA ARG A 90 -2.19 -4.98 -14.36
C ARG A 90 -2.65 -5.85 -13.19
N PRO A 91 -1.91 -6.91 -12.85
CA PRO A 91 -2.09 -7.62 -11.60
C PRO A 91 -2.19 -6.64 -10.41
N SER A 92 -3.31 -6.66 -9.70
CA SER A 92 -3.57 -5.76 -8.57
C SER A 92 -4.15 -6.52 -7.38
N LEU A 93 -3.75 -6.13 -6.16
CA LEU A 93 -4.38 -6.60 -4.93
C LEU A 93 -5.23 -5.43 -4.44
N ILE A 94 -6.54 -5.61 -4.45
CA ILE A 94 -7.53 -4.56 -4.17
C ILE A 94 -8.34 -4.92 -2.93
N GLY A 95 -8.87 -3.93 -2.23
CA GLY A 95 -9.63 -4.08 -0.99
C GLY A 95 -10.94 -3.29 -1.01
N PHE A 96 -11.95 -3.82 -0.33
CA PHE A 96 -13.29 -3.26 -0.26
C PHE A 96 -13.82 -3.32 1.18
N HIS A 97 -14.40 -2.21 1.64
CA HIS A 97 -15.02 -2.13 2.96
C HIS A 97 -16.46 -2.62 2.93
N LEU A 98 -16.73 -3.72 3.63
CA LEU A 98 -18.05 -4.33 3.74
C LEU A 98 -18.63 -4.00 5.11
N ARG A 99 -19.73 -3.24 5.11
CA ARG A 99 -20.43 -2.90 6.34
C ARG A 99 -21.16 -4.09 6.93
N GLU A 100 -21.24 -4.18 8.26
CA GLU A 100 -21.91 -5.28 8.98
C GLU A 100 -23.34 -5.50 8.49
N GLU A 101 -24.08 -4.44 8.13
CA GLU A 101 -25.47 -4.56 7.65
C GLU A 101 -25.58 -5.27 6.29
N LEU A 102 -24.52 -5.23 5.48
CA LEU A 102 -24.48 -5.91 4.19
C LEU A 102 -24.05 -7.37 4.32
N VAL A 103 -23.22 -7.67 5.34
CA VAL A 103 -22.66 -8.99 5.59
C VAL A 103 -22.88 -9.42 7.05
N PRO A 104 -24.15 -9.72 7.42
CA PRO A 104 -24.48 -10.13 8.78
C PRO A 104 -23.84 -11.46 9.17
N ALA A 105 -23.54 -11.59 10.46
CA ALA A 105 -22.93 -12.79 11.04
C ALA A 105 -23.80 -14.04 10.88
N GLY A 106 -23.19 -15.17 10.51
CA GLY A 106 -23.88 -16.45 10.38
C GLY A 106 -24.78 -16.60 9.16
N GLU A 107 -25.04 -15.53 8.39
CA GLU A 107 -25.86 -15.58 7.18
C GLU A 107 -25.00 -15.82 5.93
N LYS A 108 -25.57 -16.54 4.96
CA LYS A 108 -24.95 -16.68 3.64
C LYS A 108 -25.28 -15.47 2.80
N VAL A 109 -24.24 -14.79 2.33
CA VAL A 109 -24.33 -13.59 1.51
C VAL A 109 -23.66 -13.83 0.17
N VAL A 110 -24.32 -13.36 -0.90
CA VAL A 110 -23.77 -13.39 -2.24
C VAL A 110 -23.04 -12.08 -2.51
N ILE A 111 -21.73 -12.17 -2.69
CA ILE A 111 -20.92 -11.09 -3.25
C ILE A 111 -20.92 -11.25 -4.76
N THR A 112 -21.41 -10.24 -5.47
CA THR A 112 -21.40 -10.23 -6.94
C THR A 112 -20.25 -9.35 -7.41
N ILE A 113 -19.40 -9.92 -8.25
CA ILE A 113 -18.31 -9.22 -8.93
C ILE A 113 -18.77 -9.01 -10.37
N ARG A 114 -19.08 -7.76 -10.73
CA ARG A 114 -19.43 -7.39 -12.11
C ARG A 114 -18.17 -6.96 -12.85
N HIS A 115 -17.99 -7.50 -14.05
CA HIS A 115 -16.82 -7.29 -14.90
C HIS A 115 -17.25 -7.20 -16.38
N PRO A 116 -17.76 -6.04 -16.82
CA PRO A 116 -18.44 -5.91 -18.11
C PRO A 116 -17.53 -6.03 -19.34
N ASP A 117 -16.21 -5.95 -19.18
CA ASP A 117 -15.24 -5.92 -20.28
C ASP A 117 -14.73 -7.30 -20.69
N ALA A 118 -15.39 -8.37 -20.26
CA ALA A 118 -14.97 -9.73 -20.54
C ALA A 118 -15.01 -10.05 -22.04
N VAL A 119 -13.92 -10.60 -22.57
CA VAL A 119 -13.76 -10.87 -24.00
C VAL A 119 -13.28 -12.30 -24.23
N ARG A 120 -13.58 -12.86 -25.40
CA ARG A 120 -12.97 -14.13 -25.82
C ARG A 120 -11.60 -13.85 -26.43
N PRO A 121 -10.50 -14.40 -25.87
CA PRO A 121 -9.16 -14.18 -26.43
C PRO A 121 -9.05 -14.53 -27.92
N ASN A 122 -9.75 -15.57 -28.38
CA ASN A 122 -9.76 -15.94 -29.79
C ASN A 122 -10.47 -14.94 -30.72
N ALA A 123 -11.45 -14.19 -30.22
CA ALA A 123 -12.17 -13.19 -31.01
C ALA A 123 -11.32 -11.96 -31.32
N ILE A 124 -10.29 -11.71 -30.52
CA ILE A 124 -9.34 -10.61 -30.67
C ILE A 124 -7.95 -11.08 -31.13
N GLY A 125 -7.79 -12.35 -31.49
CA GLY A 125 -6.53 -12.91 -31.96
C GLY A 125 -5.44 -13.09 -30.89
N ALA A 126 -5.78 -13.00 -29.61
CA ALA A 126 -4.81 -13.12 -28.51
C ALA A 126 -4.40 -14.58 -28.23
N SER A 127 -5.32 -15.54 -28.40
CA SER A 127 -5.03 -16.98 -28.25
C SER A 127 -6.14 -17.85 -28.87
N GLN A 128 -6.10 -19.17 -28.71
CA GLN A 128 -7.19 -20.07 -29.13
C GLN A 128 -8.29 -20.24 -28.06
N ASP A 129 -8.17 -19.57 -26.91
CA ASP A 129 -9.14 -19.68 -25.82
C ASP A 129 -10.49 -19.08 -26.23
N ALA A 130 -11.55 -19.88 -26.12
CA ALA A 130 -12.92 -19.53 -26.48
C ALA A 130 -13.76 -19.07 -25.28
N ARG A 131 -13.23 -19.17 -24.06
CA ARG A 131 -13.87 -18.65 -22.84
C ARG A 131 -13.92 -17.13 -22.91
N GLN A 132 -15.01 -16.54 -22.42
CA GLN A 132 -15.12 -15.10 -22.29
C GLN A 132 -14.47 -14.69 -20.95
N LEU A 133 -13.21 -14.28 -21.00
CA LEU A 133 -12.36 -14.03 -19.83
C LEU A 133 -12.44 -12.57 -19.39
N SER A 134 -12.51 -12.34 -18.09
CA SER A 134 -12.30 -11.03 -17.47
C SER A 134 -11.09 -11.04 -16.54
N PHE A 135 -11.21 -11.60 -15.35
CA PHE A 135 -10.17 -11.62 -14.33
C PHE A 135 -9.77 -13.04 -13.96
N ALA A 136 -8.47 -13.32 -13.91
CA ALA A 136 -7.97 -14.47 -13.16
C ALA A 136 -7.87 -14.07 -11.69
N VAL A 137 -8.57 -14.79 -10.82
CA VAL A 137 -8.57 -14.55 -9.38
C VAL A 137 -7.73 -15.62 -8.72
N ARG A 138 -6.75 -15.19 -7.91
CA ARG A 138 -5.85 -16.08 -7.17
C ARG A 138 -6.34 -16.32 -5.76
N GLU A 139 -6.80 -15.26 -5.11
CA GLU A 139 -7.13 -15.30 -3.71
C GLU A 139 -8.19 -14.25 -3.37
N ALA A 140 -9.08 -14.59 -2.45
CA ALA A 140 -9.88 -13.63 -1.70
C ALA A 140 -9.62 -13.80 -0.20
N ARG A 141 -9.46 -12.69 0.53
CA ARG A 141 -9.31 -12.70 1.99
C ARG A 141 -10.36 -11.80 2.62
N LEU A 142 -11.00 -12.29 3.67
CA LEU A 142 -11.89 -11.50 4.52
C LEU A 142 -11.19 -11.24 5.84
N PHE A 143 -11.01 -9.98 6.17
CA PHE A 143 -10.44 -9.54 7.44
C PHE A 143 -11.54 -8.96 8.30
N ARG A 144 -11.63 -9.41 9.55
CA ARG A 144 -12.40 -8.71 10.55
C ARG A 144 -11.62 -7.44 10.89
N THR A 145 -12.27 -6.31 10.72
CA THR A 145 -11.88 -5.10 11.45
C THR A 145 -12.60 -5.21 12.77
N ASP A 146 -11.88 -5.35 13.90
CA ASP A 146 -12.53 -5.39 15.21
C ASP A 146 -13.57 -4.26 15.26
N PRO A 147 -14.82 -4.53 15.69
CA PRO A 147 -15.76 -3.46 15.92
C PRO A 147 -15.02 -2.52 16.86
N PRO A 148 -14.75 -1.27 16.46
CA PRO A 148 -14.10 -0.40 17.40
C PRO A 148 -15.04 -0.35 18.60
N ARG A 149 -14.49 -0.10 19.78
CA ARG A 149 -15.32 0.58 20.78
C ARG A 149 -15.56 1.99 20.21
N ILE A 150 -16.28 2.10 19.09
CA ILE A 150 -16.62 3.35 18.42
C ILE A 150 -17.51 4.03 19.43
N THR A 151 -16.90 4.92 20.21
CA THR A 151 -17.67 6.02 20.72
C THR A 151 -18.06 6.86 19.50
N PRO A 152 -19.25 7.47 19.44
CA PRO A 152 -19.67 8.36 18.34
C PRO A 152 -18.64 9.44 17.94
N ALA A 153 -17.62 9.67 18.77
CA ALA A 153 -16.49 10.55 18.49
C ALA A 153 -15.50 10.01 17.43
N GLU A 154 -15.29 8.70 17.28
CA GLU A 154 -14.32 8.14 16.32
C GLU A 154 -14.85 8.16 14.87
N ASP A 155 -16.14 7.89 14.67
CA ASP A 155 -16.80 8.09 13.36
C ASP A 155 -16.80 9.57 12.94
N ALA A 156 -16.88 10.49 13.91
CA ALA A 156 -16.80 11.93 13.66
C ALA A 156 -15.40 12.39 13.21
N LEU A 157 -14.36 11.57 13.40
CA LEU A 157 -13.00 11.87 12.92
C LEU A 157 -12.83 11.58 11.43
N ARG A 158 -13.66 10.72 10.82
CA ARG A 158 -13.55 10.44 9.39
C ARG A 158 -13.83 11.70 8.58
N GLY A 159 -12.93 12.03 7.65
CA GLY A 159 -12.98 13.26 6.87
C GLY A 159 -12.52 14.51 7.63
N LEU A 160 -12.13 14.40 8.92
CA LEU A 160 -11.45 15.49 9.61
C LEU A 160 -10.19 15.84 8.82
N THR A 161 -10.09 17.12 8.46
CA THR A 161 -9.09 17.63 7.55
C THR A 161 -8.28 18.73 8.23
N LEU A 162 -6.95 18.67 8.14
CA LEU A 162 -6.07 19.81 8.40
C LEU A 162 -5.51 20.31 7.06
N GLY A 163 -5.86 21.54 6.71
CA GLY A 163 -5.43 22.18 5.46
C GLY A 163 -4.11 22.95 5.60
N PRO A 164 -3.68 23.64 4.54
CA PRO A 164 -2.58 24.61 4.60
C PRO A 164 -3.07 25.87 5.33
N GLU A 165 -2.91 25.92 6.66
CA GLU A 165 -3.30 27.10 7.44
C GLU A 165 -2.52 28.35 6.98
N GLY A 166 -3.23 29.37 6.47
CA GLY A 166 -2.80 30.79 6.50
C GLY A 166 -1.60 31.24 5.65
N ARG A 167 -0.93 30.40 4.84
CA ARG A 167 0.15 30.83 3.92
C ARG A 167 -0.24 30.67 2.44
N PRO A 168 0.23 31.58 1.56
CA PRO A 168 -0.02 31.48 0.12
C PRO A 168 0.63 30.24 -0.50
N ARG A 169 0.11 29.79 -1.66
CA ARG A 169 0.62 28.67 -2.47
C ARG A 169 2.15 28.69 -2.57
N PHE A 170 2.75 27.51 -2.41
CA PHE A 170 4.19 27.19 -2.44
C PHE A 170 5.05 28.23 -3.18
N GLY A 171 5.56 29.21 -2.44
CA GLY A 171 6.58 30.16 -2.87
C GLY A 171 7.98 29.72 -2.41
N GLN A 172 9.02 30.49 -2.74
CA GLN A 172 10.40 30.15 -2.36
C GLN A 172 10.50 29.86 -0.85
N PRO A 173 10.98 28.67 -0.45
CA PRO A 173 11.06 28.29 0.95
C PRO A 173 12.05 29.18 1.68
N HIS A 174 11.62 29.76 2.80
CA HIS A 174 12.52 30.31 3.80
C HIS A 174 12.63 29.26 4.91
N GLU A 175 13.73 28.49 4.96
CA GLU A 175 13.86 27.31 5.83
C GLU A 175 13.66 27.63 7.32
N ALA A 176 14.04 28.83 7.76
CA ALA A 176 13.78 29.32 9.12
C ALA A 176 12.26 29.41 9.42
N ASP A 177 11.49 29.93 8.48
CA ASP A 177 10.04 30.12 8.65
C ASP A 177 9.27 28.79 8.67
N ASP A 178 9.82 27.74 8.06
CA ASP A 178 9.24 26.40 8.04
C ASP A 178 9.58 25.63 9.32
N ALA A 179 10.80 25.78 9.85
CA ALA A 179 11.20 25.20 11.12
C ALA A 179 10.39 25.77 12.29
N ASP A 180 10.24 27.10 12.36
CA ASP A 180 9.45 27.77 13.39
C ASP A 180 7.98 27.33 13.33
N TRP A 181 7.40 27.27 12.13
CA TRP A 181 6.02 26.81 11.97
C TRP A 181 5.83 25.36 12.43
N VAL A 182 6.74 24.44 12.10
CA VAL A 182 6.67 23.05 12.57
C VAL A 182 6.75 22.99 14.10
N GLN A 183 7.68 23.75 14.70
CA GLN A 183 7.85 23.81 16.15
C GLN A 183 6.60 24.37 16.84
N ASP A 184 6.00 25.44 16.33
CA ASP A 184 4.77 26.04 16.87
C ASP A 184 3.56 25.11 16.73
N THR A 185 3.48 24.40 15.60
CA THR A 185 2.33 23.58 15.22
C THR A 185 2.33 22.20 15.87
N THR A 186 3.52 21.62 16.10
CA THR A 186 3.68 20.24 16.58
C THR A 186 4.41 20.11 17.91
N GLY A 187 5.13 21.16 18.35
CA GLY A 187 6.02 21.10 19.50
C GLY A 187 7.35 20.39 19.24
N LEU A 188 7.63 19.96 18.00
CA LEU A 188 8.83 19.20 17.62
C LEU A 188 9.73 20.02 16.68
N THR A 189 11.04 19.76 16.73
CA THR A 189 11.96 20.24 15.68
C THR A 189 11.73 19.49 14.36
N LEU A 190 12.27 20.01 13.25
CA LEU A 190 12.23 19.33 11.95
C LEU A 190 12.77 17.90 12.03
N GLN A 191 13.91 17.70 12.72
CA GLN A 191 14.53 16.40 12.91
C GLN A 191 13.63 15.46 13.72
N GLN A 192 13.07 15.94 14.83
CA GLN A 192 12.19 15.16 15.70
C GLN A 192 10.89 14.76 14.99
N LEU A 193 10.31 15.68 14.21
CA LEU A 193 9.14 15.39 13.38
C LEU A 193 9.47 14.33 12.33
N ALA A 194 10.56 14.48 11.57
CA ALA A 194 10.97 13.53 10.54
C ALA A 194 11.23 12.11 11.09
N MET A 195 11.68 12.00 12.34
CA MET A 195 11.88 10.72 13.05
C MET A 195 10.57 10.01 13.43
N GLN A 196 9.42 10.70 13.40
CA GLN A 196 8.10 10.07 13.64
C GLN A 196 7.63 9.24 12.44
N PHE A 197 8.33 9.30 11.31
CA PHE A 197 7.92 8.68 10.04
C PHE A 197 8.89 7.59 9.60
N GLU A 198 8.34 6.57 8.95
CA GLU A 198 9.10 5.49 8.31
C GLU A 198 8.69 5.38 6.84
N SER A 199 9.65 5.43 5.91
CA SER A 199 9.35 5.18 4.49
C SER A 199 9.02 3.71 4.26
N LEU A 200 7.96 3.43 3.48
CA LEU A 200 7.66 2.10 2.95
C LEU A 200 8.26 1.87 1.54
N GLY A 201 9.18 2.73 1.11
CA GLY A 201 9.92 2.60 -0.14
C GLY A 201 9.28 3.35 -1.31
N GLU A 202 9.00 2.62 -2.40
CA GLU A 202 8.71 3.12 -3.75
C GLU A 202 9.90 3.78 -4.44
N ASN A 203 10.50 4.81 -3.84
CA ASN A 203 11.76 5.39 -4.30
C ASN A 203 12.51 6.13 -3.17
N CYS A 204 13.53 6.92 -3.52
CA CYS A 204 14.38 7.62 -2.55
C CYS A 204 13.79 8.90 -1.95
N GLU A 205 12.70 9.43 -2.50
CA GLU A 205 12.21 10.80 -2.25
C GLU A 205 12.01 11.10 -0.77
N PHE A 206 11.22 10.29 -0.06
CA PHE A 206 10.94 10.57 1.36
C PHE A 206 12.18 10.40 2.25
N GLY A 207 13.11 9.50 1.88
CA GLY A 207 14.39 9.37 2.56
C GLY A 207 15.27 10.63 2.42
N LEU A 208 15.17 11.34 1.29
CA LEU A 208 15.84 12.61 1.04
C LEU A 208 15.16 13.78 1.77
N VAL A 209 13.84 13.77 1.91
CA VAL A 209 13.10 14.68 2.79
C VAL A 209 13.62 14.56 4.23
N GLN A 210 13.71 13.34 4.75
CA GLN A 210 14.26 13.09 6.10
C GLN A 210 15.69 13.60 6.23
N ARG A 211 16.55 13.31 5.24
CA ARG A 211 17.94 13.80 5.21
C ARG A 211 18.03 15.33 5.25
N ARG A 212 17.13 16.02 4.55
CA ARG A 212 17.08 17.50 4.57
C ARG A 212 16.58 18.07 5.90
N CYS A 213 15.91 17.27 6.73
CA CYS A 213 15.60 17.59 8.12
C CYS A 213 16.72 17.18 9.10
N ASP A 214 17.93 16.91 8.62
CA ASP A 214 19.06 16.35 9.40
C ASP A 214 18.71 15.04 10.13
N SER A 215 17.80 14.25 9.54
CA SER A 215 17.32 12.98 10.07
C SER A 215 17.81 11.81 9.22
N GLU A 216 18.54 10.89 9.84
CA GLU A 216 19.13 9.71 9.20
C GLU A 216 18.64 8.40 9.86
N PRO A 217 17.33 8.10 9.86
CA PRO A 217 16.83 6.87 10.46
C PRO A 217 17.34 5.65 9.69
N LEU A 218 17.67 4.60 10.43
CA LEU A 218 18.00 3.28 9.90
C LEU A 218 16.71 2.53 9.54
N GLY A 219 16.06 2.93 8.43
CA GLY A 219 14.85 2.28 7.91
C GLY A 219 15.18 1.18 6.90
N LEU A 220 14.43 0.07 6.94
CA LEU A 220 14.62 -1.05 6.00
C LEU A 220 14.37 -0.63 4.55
N LEU A 221 13.29 0.10 4.32
CA LEU A 221 12.81 0.46 2.99
C LEU A 221 13.23 1.89 2.59
N ARG A 222 13.97 2.60 3.43
CA ARG A 222 14.50 3.92 3.14
C ARG A 222 15.54 3.82 2.02
N PHE A 223 15.38 4.65 0.98
CA PHE A 223 16.16 4.60 -0.26
C PHE A 223 16.01 3.30 -1.07
N SER A 224 14.92 2.57 -0.86
CA SER A 224 14.60 1.39 -1.65
C SER A 224 13.41 1.63 -2.56
N SER A 225 13.49 1.10 -3.78
CA SER A 225 12.33 0.89 -4.63
C SER A 225 11.79 -0.52 -4.45
N THR A 226 10.46 -0.62 -4.34
CA THR A 226 9.75 -1.90 -4.29
C THR A 226 8.35 -1.73 -4.89
N PHE A 227 7.80 -2.82 -5.41
CA PHE A 227 6.41 -2.85 -5.88
C PHE A 227 5.47 -3.07 -4.70
N LEU A 228 4.30 -2.40 -4.72
CA LEU A 228 3.29 -2.51 -3.65
C LEU A 228 2.92 -3.96 -3.31
N ARG A 229 2.75 -4.83 -4.32
CA ARG A 229 2.48 -6.26 -4.11
C ARG A 229 3.61 -6.97 -3.37
N ASN A 230 4.87 -6.63 -3.65
CA ASN A 230 6.01 -7.24 -2.98
C ASN A 230 6.16 -6.74 -1.55
N LEU A 231 5.87 -5.46 -1.31
CA LEU A 231 5.82 -4.88 0.03
C LEU A 231 4.76 -5.58 0.88
N ILE A 232 3.53 -5.74 0.35
CA ILE A 232 2.45 -6.44 1.06
C ILE A 232 2.84 -7.89 1.33
N ARG A 233 3.39 -8.61 0.35
CA ARG A 233 3.90 -9.98 0.55
C ARG A 233 5.02 -10.05 1.59
N GLY A 234 5.88 -9.03 1.64
CA GLY A 234 6.91 -8.89 2.66
C GLY A 234 6.31 -8.75 4.05
N LEU A 235 5.37 -7.82 4.23
CA LEU A 235 4.65 -7.61 5.48
C LEU A 235 3.83 -8.84 5.91
N ASP A 236 3.15 -9.51 4.98
CA ASP A 236 2.34 -10.70 5.29
C ASP A 236 3.18 -11.90 5.74
N GLY A 237 4.44 -11.98 5.31
CA GLY A 237 5.37 -13.06 5.60
C GLY A 237 6.60 -12.63 6.39
N ASP A 238 6.50 -11.58 7.21
CA ASP A 238 7.54 -11.06 8.12
C ASP A 238 8.91 -10.79 7.47
N PHE A 239 8.90 -10.55 6.15
CA PHE A 239 10.08 -10.51 5.30
C PHE A 239 11.02 -11.71 5.52
N GLU A 240 10.47 -12.88 5.80
CA GLU A 240 11.21 -14.10 6.07
C GLU A 240 12.28 -14.33 4.98
N GLY A 241 13.48 -14.75 5.37
CA GLY A 241 14.61 -14.96 4.45
C GLY A 241 15.19 -13.72 3.78
N LEU A 242 14.66 -12.52 4.01
CA LEU A 242 15.31 -11.27 3.59
C LEU A 242 16.72 -11.18 4.18
N GLY A 243 17.68 -10.87 3.32
CA GLY A 243 19.09 -10.81 3.69
C GLY A 243 19.83 -12.15 3.60
N ALA A 244 19.25 -13.18 3.00
CA ALA A 244 19.99 -14.39 2.60
C ALA A 244 21.00 -14.06 1.49
N ALA A 245 22.21 -14.61 1.58
CA ALA A 245 23.32 -14.20 0.72
C ALA A 245 23.08 -14.52 -0.76
N GLU A 246 22.39 -15.63 -1.02
CA GLU A 246 21.95 -16.07 -2.35
C GLU A 246 20.88 -15.14 -2.95
N GLU A 247 20.15 -14.38 -2.12
CA GLU A 247 19.12 -13.44 -2.56
C GLU A 247 19.67 -12.03 -2.82
N ILE A 248 20.93 -11.76 -2.43
CA ILE A 248 21.57 -10.46 -2.57
C ILE A 248 22.49 -10.44 -3.79
N GLU A 249 22.12 -9.63 -4.76
CA GLU A 249 22.89 -9.42 -5.98
C GLU A 249 23.39 -7.97 -6.09
N PRO A 250 24.67 -7.71 -5.77
CA PRO A 250 25.28 -6.41 -6.05
C PRO A 250 25.51 -6.25 -7.56
N ARG A 251 25.07 -5.13 -8.13
CA ARG A 251 25.26 -4.75 -9.53
C ARG A 251 25.90 -3.38 -9.63
N LEU A 252 26.86 -3.20 -10.54
CA LEU A 252 27.46 -1.90 -10.80
C LEU A 252 26.59 -1.10 -11.76
N GLU A 253 26.03 0.01 -11.30
CA GLU A 253 25.07 0.84 -12.02
C GLU A 253 25.45 2.34 -11.98
N GLY A 254 24.83 3.12 -12.86
CA GLY A 254 25.09 4.55 -13.03
C GLY A 254 26.00 4.90 -14.22
N GLY A 255 25.90 6.14 -14.67
CA GLY A 255 26.62 6.68 -15.85
C GLY A 255 27.77 7.65 -15.53
N GLY A 256 28.12 7.81 -14.25
CA GLY A 256 29.18 8.71 -13.80
C GLY A 256 30.59 8.12 -13.97
N ALA A 257 31.61 8.87 -13.49
CA ALA A 257 33.02 8.47 -13.58
C ALA A 257 33.36 7.18 -12.80
N LYS A 258 32.58 6.87 -11.76
CA LYS A 258 32.58 5.59 -11.06
C LYS A 258 31.15 5.07 -10.96
N LYS A 259 30.97 3.77 -11.21
CA LYS A 259 29.70 3.09 -10.98
C LYS A 259 29.49 2.82 -9.50
N GLU A 260 28.24 2.86 -9.05
CA GLU A 260 27.84 2.49 -7.70
C GLU A 260 27.46 1.01 -7.67
N TYR A 261 27.77 0.31 -6.58
CA TYR A 261 27.11 -0.96 -6.29
C TYR A 261 25.68 -0.70 -5.82
N MET A 262 24.71 -1.08 -6.63
CA MET A 262 23.30 -1.18 -6.21
C MET A 262 22.97 -2.61 -5.84
N ILE A 263 22.12 -2.80 -4.83
CA ILE A 263 21.66 -4.13 -4.46
C ILE A 263 20.33 -4.41 -5.12
N HIS A 264 20.26 -5.58 -5.78
CA HIS A 264 19.03 -6.21 -6.21
C HIS A 264 18.77 -7.39 -5.28
N GLU A 265 17.86 -7.20 -4.35
CA GLU A 265 17.37 -8.26 -3.48
C GLU A 265 16.23 -8.99 -4.19
N LYS A 266 16.43 -10.27 -4.48
CA LYS A 266 15.57 -11.01 -5.41
C LYS A 266 14.27 -11.49 -4.76
N ARG A 267 14.27 -11.84 -3.47
CA ARG A 267 13.12 -12.50 -2.84
C ARG A 267 11.92 -11.56 -2.79
N TYR A 268 12.14 -10.32 -2.37
CA TYR A 268 11.10 -9.28 -2.28
C TYR A 268 11.27 -8.20 -3.36
N GLY A 269 12.27 -8.29 -4.22
CA GLY A 269 12.45 -7.37 -5.34
C GLY A 269 12.80 -5.96 -4.86
N LEU A 270 13.59 -5.84 -3.79
CA LEU A 270 14.08 -4.54 -3.31
C LEU A 270 15.27 -4.13 -4.16
N VAL A 271 15.27 -2.88 -4.62
CA VAL A 271 16.43 -2.28 -5.28
C VAL A 271 16.81 -1.01 -4.54
N TYR A 272 18.07 -0.89 -4.12
CA TYR A 272 18.50 0.26 -3.30
C TYR A 272 19.98 0.62 -3.47
N HIS A 273 20.27 1.88 -3.17
CA HIS A 273 21.62 2.45 -3.18
C HIS A 273 22.43 1.98 -1.98
N THR A 274 23.70 1.64 -2.19
CA THR A 274 24.66 1.34 -1.11
C THR A 274 25.58 2.53 -0.82
N PHE A 275 25.71 3.46 -1.76
CA PHE A 275 26.71 4.53 -1.79
C PHE A 275 28.17 4.01 -1.72
N VAL A 276 28.40 2.75 -2.11
CA VAL A 276 29.73 2.15 -2.27
C VAL A 276 30.07 2.10 -3.75
N TYR A 277 31.22 2.65 -4.15
CA TYR A 277 31.58 2.77 -5.55
C TYR A 277 32.58 1.70 -6.00
N GLU A 278 32.66 1.53 -7.32
CA GLU A 278 33.64 0.68 -7.97
C GLU A 278 35.06 0.98 -7.48
N GLY A 279 35.78 -0.09 -7.12
CA GLY A 279 37.15 -0.03 -6.59
C GLY A 279 37.24 0.24 -5.08
N ASP A 280 36.18 0.68 -4.42
CA ASP A 280 36.22 0.96 -2.98
C ASP A 280 36.17 -0.34 -2.15
N ARG A 281 35.43 -1.35 -2.62
CA ARG A 281 35.28 -2.67 -2.00
C ARG A 281 35.13 -3.78 -3.04
N SER A 282 35.44 -5.00 -2.63
CA SER A 282 35.13 -6.19 -3.43
C SER A 282 33.63 -6.50 -3.40
N VAL A 283 33.11 -7.05 -4.50
CA VAL A 283 31.69 -7.47 -4.60
C VAL A 283 31.29 -8.45 -3.50
N TRP A 284 32.21 -9.34 -3.10
CA TRP A 284 31.99 -10.28 -2.01
C TRP A 284 31.79 -9.57 -0.67
N LEU A 285 32.63 -8.57 -0.36
CA LEU A 285 32.52 -7.82 0.88
C LEU A 285 31.25 -6.96 0.91
N VAL A 286 30.86 -6.38 -0.23
CA VAL A 286 29.58 -5.68 -0.36
C VAL A 286 28.42 -6.64 -0.08
N ARG A 287 28.41 -7.84 -0.67
CA ARG A 287 27.36 -8.84 -0.41
C ARG A 287 27.30 -9.25 1.07
N GLU A 288 28.43 -9.55 1.70
CA GLU A 288 28.49 -9.94 3.12
C GLU A 288 27.95 -8.81 4.03
N GLN A 289 28.35 -7.57 3.77
CA GLN A 289 27.86 -6.41 4.52
C GLN A 289 26.35 -6.24 4.37
N GLU A 290 25.84 -6.31 3.15
CA GLU A 290 24.41 -6.11 2.90
C GLU A 290 23.57 -7.29 3.42
N THR A 291 24.13 -8.50 3.48
CA THR A 291 23.54 -9.66 4.17
C THR A 291 23.31 -9.36 5.64
N ALA A 292 24.35 -8.90 6.34
CA ALA A 292 24.26 -8.55 7.76
C ALA A 292 23.31 -7.35 7.99
N ARG A 293 23.41 -6.32 7.14
CA ARG A 293 22.59 -5.12 7.20
C ARG A 293 21.11 -5.42 7.01
N LEU A 294 20.72 -6.16 5.97
CA LEU A 294 19.33 -6.50 5.70
C LEU A 294 18.71 -7.37 6.80
N LYS A 295 19.46 -8.34 7.36
CA LYS A 295 18.99 -9.14 8.51
C LYS A 295 18.72 -8.25 9.74
N PHE A 296 19.61 -7.30 10.02
CA PHE A 296 19.43 -6.34 11.10
C PHE A 296 18.22 -5.42 10.85
N LEU A 297 18.16 -4.80 9.67
CA LEU A 297 17.09 -3.88 9.30
C LEU A 297 15.72 -4.56 9.27
N ARG A 298 15.64 -5.82 8.82
CA ARG A 298 14.42 -6.64 8.90
C ARG A 298 13.93 -6.71 10.32
N ARG A 299 14.78 -7.20 11.23
CA ARG A 299 14.41 -7.38 12.63
C ARG A 299 13.95 -6.07 13.26
N LYS A 300 14.72 -4.99 13.07
CA LYS A 300 14.36 -3.66 13.57
C LYS A 300 13.01 -3.17 13.01
N PHE A 301 12.77 -3.36 11.71
CA PHE A 301 11.52 -2.94 11.08
C PHE A 301 10.32 -3.71 11.63
N MET A 302 10.45 -5.02 11.85
CA MET A 302 9.39 -5.82 12.50
C MET A 302 9.14 -5.38 13.94
N GLU A 303 10.21 -5.12 14.72
CA GLU A 303 10.09 -4.57 16.09
C GLU A 303 9.38 -3.21 16.09
N GLU A 304 9.64 -2.33 15.11
CA GLU A 304 8.96 -1.03 14.98
C GLU A 304 7.48 -1.15 14.60
N LEU A 305 7.13 -2.13 13.77
CA LEU A 305 5.74 -2.43 13.43
C LEU A 305 4.94 -2.96 14.63
N GLU A 306 5.57 -3.73 15.50
CA GLU A 306 4.96 -4.23 16.75
C GLU A 306 4.72 -3.08 17.75
N VAL A 307 5.68 -2.15 17.87
CA VAL A 307 5.56 -0.97 18.74
C VAL A 307 4.50 0.01 18.24
N ALA A 308 4.31 0.11 16.92
CA ALA A 308 3.25 0.88 16.27
C ALA A 308 3.20 2.38 16.64
N GLU A 309 4.34 2.98 16.98
CA GLU A 309 4.44 4.42 17.30
C GLU A 309 4.53 5.30 16.06
N LYS A 310 5.28 4.86 15.04
CA LYS A 310 5.55 5.62 13.83
C LYS A 310 4.35 5.71 12.88
N ILE A 311 4.42 6.70 12.00
CA ILE A 311 3.55 6.83 10.83
C ILE A 311 4.32 6.31 9.61
N PHE A 312 3.80 5.25 8.98
CA PHE A 312 4.41 4.65 7.80
C PHE A 312 3.97 5.41 6.56
N VAL A 313 4.91 5.83 5.72
CA VAL A 313 4.65 6.67 4.56
C VAL A 313 4.70 5.84 3.30
N TYR A 314 3.60 5.85 2.56
CA TYR A 314 3.51 5.30 1.22
C TYR A 314 3.13 6.38 0.22
N LYS A 315 3.90 6.47 -0.86
CA LYS A 315 3.61 7.35 -2.00
C LYS A 315 3.91 6.59 -3.27
N ARG A 316 3.39 7.10 -4.38
CA ARG A 316 3.73 6.64 -5.72
C ARG A 316 3.52 7.77 -6.71
N ASN A 317 4.40 7.86 -7.71
CA ASN A 317 4.31 8.93 -8.73
C ASN A 317 3.07 8.78 -9.63
N LEU A 318 2.56 7.56 -9.77
CA LEU A 318 1.26 7.31 -10.39
C LEU A 318 0.15 7.28 -9.33
N PRO A 319 -1.04 7.84 -9.61
CA PRO A 319 -2.18 7.73 -8.71
C PRO A 319 -2.43 6.27 -8.32
N VAL A 320 -2.56 6.06 -7.01
CA VAL A 320 -3.01 4.79 -6.43
C VAL A 320 -4.46 5.02 -6.02
N ALA A 321 -5.34 4.05 -6.20
CA ALA A 321 -6.70 4.19 -5.71
C ALA A 321 -6.80 3.66 -4.26
N GLU A 322 -7.80 4.12 -3.50
CA GLU A 322 -7.96 3.76 -2.09
C GLU A 322 -8.09 2.23 -1.91
N ASP A 323 -8.75 1.56 -2.85
CA ASP A 323 -8.89 0.11 -2.90
C ASP A 323 -7.53 -0.62 -3.00
N GLU A 324 -6.53 -0.07 -3.68
CA GLU A 324 -5.17 -0.62 -3.70
C GLU A 324 -4.39 -0.37 -2.39
N ILE A 325 -4.81 0.62 -1.58
CA ILE A 325 -4.15 0.99 -0.32
C ILE A 325 -4.65 0.16 0.86
N LEU A 326 -5.93 -0.21 0.88
CA LEU A 326 -6.53 -1.00 1.95
C LEU A 326 -5.75 -2.31 2.26
N PRO A 327 -5.30 -3.10 1.27
CA PRO A 327 -4.48 -4.29 1.52
C PRO A 327 -3.12 -3.99 2.17
N LEU A 328 -2.50 -2.85 1.84
CA LEU A 328 -1.26 -2.42 2.50
C LEU A 328 -1.51 -2.05 3.96
N PHE A 329 -2.58 -1.30 4.23
CA PHE A 329 -2.99 -0.97 5.58
C PHE A 329 -3.24 -2.24 6.40
N LEU A 330 -4.04 -3.18 5.87
CA LEU A 330 -4.28 -4.47 6.51
C LEU A 330 -2.98 -5.21 6.84
N ALA A 331 -2.03 -5.26 5.90
CA ALA A 331 -0.74 -5.91 6.12
C ALA A 331 0.07 -5.27 7.26
N LEU A 332 0.04 -3.93 7.40
CA LEU A 332 0.64 -3.23 8.54
C LEU A 332 -0.09 -3.53 9.86
N ARG A 333 -1.43 -3.60 9.82
CA ARG A 333 -2.29 -3.81 11.01
C ARG A 333 -2.24 -5.21 11.58
N ARG A 334 -1.65 -6.16 10.85
CA ARG A 334 -1.33 -7.50 11.35
C ARG A 334 -0.24 -7.49 12.40
N HIS A 335 0.64 -6.49 12.38
CA HIS A 335 1.80 -6.38 13.29
C HIS A 335 1.53 -5.53 14.51
N GLY A 336 0.58 -4.59 14.43
CA GLY A 336 0.27 -3.67 15.52
C GLY A 336 -0.71 -2.59 15.09
N ASP A 337 -1.01 -1.64 15.98
CA ASP A 337 -1.93 -0.51 15.72
C ASP A 337 -1.30 0.58 14.82
N ASN A 338 -0.64 0.15 13.74
CA ASN A 338 0.14 0.99 12.83
C ASN A 338 -0.72 2.03 12.12
N THR A 339 -0.13 3.21 11.85
CA THR A 339 -0.77 4.29 11.09
C THR A 339 -0.10 4.42 9.73
N LEU A 340 -0.90 4.44 8.66
CA LEU A 340 -0.45 4.64 7.29
C LEU A 340 -0.75 6.08 6.85
N LEU A 341 0.26 6.78 6.35
CA LEU A 341 0.11 8.01 5.58
C LEU A 341 0.31 7.67 4.10
N TRP A 342 -0.79 7.72 3.36
CA TRP A 342 -0.80 7.57 1.92
C TRP A 342 -0.84 8.96 1.26
N VAL A 343 0.15 9.28 0.43
CA VAL A 343 0.26 10.59 -0.22
C VAL A 343 -0.10 10.50 -1.70
N VAL A 344 -0.91 11.46 -2.16
CA VAL A 344 -1.36 11.61 -3.56
C VAL A 344 -1.15 13.03 -4.06
N PRO A 345 -1.16 13.27 -5.39
CA PRO A 345 -1.25 14.62 -5.93
C PRO A 345 -2.49 15.36 -5.44
N GLU A 346 -2.43 16.69 -5.37
CA GLU A 346 -3.57 17.52 -4.97
C GLU A 346 -4.81 17.32 -5.86
N GLU A 347 -5.98 17.42 -5.25
CA GLU A 347 -7.28 17.24 -5.90
C GLU A 347 -8.13 18.52 -5.72
N PRO A 348 -9.14 18.76 -6.57
CA PRO A 348 -10.08 19.86 -6.36
C PRO A 348 -10.71 19.82 -4.94
N GLY A 349 -10.58 20.91 -4.19
CA GLY A 349 -11.04 21.01 -2.80
C GLY A 349 -10.09 20.41 -1.75
N ARG A 350 -8.98 19.79 -2.18
CA ARG A 350 -7.94 19.20 -1.33
C ARG A 350 -6.56 19.71 -1.80
N PRO A 351 -6.23 20.99 -1.52
CA PRO A 351 -5.00 21.59 -1.98
C PRO A 351 -3.78 20.95 -1.31
N ALA A 352 -2.62 21.05 -1.94
CA ALA A 352 -1.40 20.49 -1.40
C ALA A 352 -1.06 21.02 0.02
N GLY A 353 -0.46 20.15 0.85
CA GLY A 353 -0.26 20.34 2.29
C GLY A 353 -1.44 19.87 3.16
N THR A 354 -2.58 19.57 2.55
CA THR A 354 -3.76 19.03 3.25
C THR A 354 -3.52 17.58 3.67
N VAL A 355 -4.02 17.20 4.86
CA VAL A 355 -4.14 15.81 5.30
C VAL A 355 -5.54 15.58 5.84
N GLU A 356 -6.17 14.46 5.48
CA GLU A 356 -7.44 14.01 6.02
C GLU A 356 -7.34 12.61 6.62
N ILE A 357 -8.23 12.30 7.56
CA ILE A 357 -8.45 10.93 8.05
C ILE A 357 -9.38 10.22 7.08
N ALA A 358 -8.84 9.36 6.21
CA ALA A 358 -9.62 8.57 5.26
C ALA A 358 -10.46 7.50 5.99
N MET A 359 -9.83 6.86 6.98
CA MET A 359 -10.45 6.00 7.99
C MET A 359 -9.51 5.90 9.21
N PRO A 360 -9.96 5.42 10.37
CA PRO A 360 -9.08 5.32 11.54
C PRO A 360 -7.83 4.47 11.25
N GLY A 361 -6.65 5.09 11.37
CA GLY A 361 -5.36 4.48 11.03
C GLY A 361 -4.85 4.75 9.61
N ILE A 362 -5.66 5.33 8.72
CA ILE A 362 -5.24 5.77 7.38
C ILE A 362 -5.40 7.29 7.25
N LEU A 363 -4.28 7.95 6.99
CA LEU A 363 -4.19 9.36 6.65
C LEU A 363 -3.97 9.50 5.14
N LYS A 364 -4.74 10.36 4.48
CA LYS A 364 -4.53 10.73 3.07
C LYS A 364 -3.93 12.13 3.00
N GLY A 365 -2.70 12.24 2.51
CA GLY A 365 -1.98 13.49 2.33
C GLY A 365 -1.97 13.94 0.87
N TYR A 366 -2.01 15.25 0.64
CA TYR A 366 -2.07 15.85 -0.69
C TYR A 366 -0.78 16.64 -0.97
N ILE A 367 -0.07 16.29 -2.05
CA ILE A 367 1.18 16.94 -2.48
C ILE A 367 0.99 17.71 -3.78
N ASP A 368 1.75 18.78 -3.97
CA ASP A 368 1.73 19.60 -5.20
C ASP A 368 2.41 18.87 -6.36
N ARG A 369 3.53 18.19 -6.09
CA ARG A 369 4.22 17.29 -7.02
C ARG A 369 5.09 16.30 -6.27
N PHE A 370 5.24 15.10 -6.82
CA PHE A 370 6.34 14.21 -6.45
C PHE A 370 7.62 14.58 -7.20
N ALA A 371 8.75 14.10 -6.69
CA ALA A 371 10.00 14.19 -7.44
C ALA A 371 9.94 13.33 -8.70
N PRO A 372 10.49 13.77 -9.84
CA PRO A 372 10.62 12.95 -11.04
C PRO A 372 11.32 11.62 -10.77
N ASP A 373 10.94 10.55 -11.50
CA ASP A 373 11.50 9.21 -11.31
C ASP A 373 13.02 9.16 -11.53
N ASP A 374 13.54 10.00 -12.44
CA ASP A 374 14.95 10.12 -12.78
C ASP A 374 15.73 11.11 -11.89
N ASN A 375 15.04 11.87 -11.03
CA ASN A 375 15.66 12.83 -10.14
C ASN A 375 14.89 13.00 -8.81
N ALA A 376 15.08 12.04 -7.91
CA ALA A 376 14.47 12.06 -6.58
C ALA A 376 14.88 13.26 -5.71
N HIS A 377 15.90 14.05 -6.08
CA HIS A 377 16.32 15.25 -5.33
C HIS A 377 15.42 16.46 -5.58
N ASP A 378 14.63 16.49 -6.67
CA ASP A 378 13.71 17.59 -6.98
C ASP A 378 12.33 17.36 -6.33
N PHE A 379 12.31 17.22 -5.00
CA PHE A 379 11.08 16.99 -4.24
C PHE A 379 10.47 18.28 -3.68
N SER A 380 9.19 18.23 -3.33
CA SER A 380 8.50 19.36 -2.68
C SER A 380 8.73 19.41 -1.18
N PHE A 381 9.87 19.94 -0.75
CA PHE A 381 10.24 19.93 0.66
C PHE A 381 9.21 20.65 1.55
N ALA A 382 8.83 21.88 1.18
CA ALA A 382 7.88 22.69 1.95
C ALA A 382 6.51 21.99 2.07
N CYS A 383 6.04 21.32 1.02
CA CYS A 383 4.79 20.58 1.05
C CYS A 383 4.89 19.32 1.91
N TRP A 384 5.98 18.55 1.78
CA TRP A 384 6.24 17.38 2.62
C TRP A 384 6.25 17.74 4.12
N LEU A 385 6.86 18.86 4.50
CA LEU A 385 6.84 19.32 5.90
C LEU A 385 5.41 19.60 6.41
N ARG A 386 4.56 20.22 5.59
CA ARG A 386 3.15 20.47 5.96
C ARG A 386 2.38 19.17 6.11
N ILE A 387 2.53 18.25 5.15
CA ILE A 387 1.90 16.93 5.21
C ILE A 387 2.35 16.19 6.48
N CYS A 388 3.65 16.14 6.78
CA CYS A 388 4.16 15.51 7.98
C CYS A 388 3.61 16.15 9.27
N ALA A 389 3.61 17.47 9.38
CA ALA A 389 3.11 18.15 10.58
C ALA A 389 1.60 17.91 10.79
N ASN A 390 0.80 18.00 9.72
CA ASN A 390 -0.64 17.74 9.77
C ASN A 390 -0.96 16.26 10.05
N ALA A 391 -0.23 15.34 9.42
CA ALA A 391 -0.37 13.91 9.67
C ALA A 391 0.00 13.54 11.11
N TYR A 392 1.06 14.16 11.66
CA TYR A 392 1.44 13.98 13.05
C TYR A 392 0.31 14.46 13.98
N ARG A 393 -0.23 15.68 13.79
CA ARG A 393 -1.34 16.19 14.60
C ARG A 393 -2.56 15.26 14.56
N LEU A 394 -2.97 14.84 13.37
CA LEU A 394 -4.12 13.94 13.21
C LEU A 394 -3.87 12.56 13.83
N SER A 395 -2.65 12.02 13.75
CA SER A 395 -2.33 10.73 14.38
C SER A 395 -2.40 10.81 15.91
N ARG A 396 -2.02 11.95 16.51
CA ARG A 396 -2.16 12.16 17.96
C ARG A 396 -3.62 12.28 18.37
N VAL A 397 -4.46 12.91 17.56
CA VAL A 397 -5.91 12.96 17.80
C VAL A 397 -6.50 11.56 17.75
N MET A 398 -6.14 10.74 16.75
CA MET A 398 -6.63 9.35 16.63
C MET A 398 -6.17 8.43 17.78
N LYS A 399 -4.98 8.66 18.33
CA LYS A 399 -4.39 7.82 19.41
C LYS A 399 -4.71 8.34 20.82
N SER A 400 -5.39 9.48 20.96
CA SER A 400 -5.73 10.02 22.28
C SER A 400 -6.94 9.27 22.87
N PRO A 401 -6.86 8.74 24.10
CA PRO A 401 -8.03 8.15 24.75
C PRO A 401 -9.10 9.23 24.96
N ALA A 402 -10.34 8.91 24.56
CA ALA A 402 -11.51 9.75 24.79
C ALA A 402 -11.82 9.93 26.28
#